data_AF-A0A822XSC3-F1
#
_entry.id   AF-A0A822XSC3-F1
#
_cell.length_a   1.000
_cell.length_b   1.000
_cell.length_c   1.000
_cell.angle_alpha   90.00
_cell.angle_beta   90.00
_cell.angle_gamma   90.00
#
_symmetry.space_group_name_H-M   'P 1'
#
loop_
_entity.id
_entity.type
_entity.pdbx_description
1 polymer ?
#
loop_
_entity_poly.entity_id
_entity_poly.type
_entity_poly.pdbx_seq_one_letter_code
_entity_poly.pdbx_strand_id
1 'polypeptide(L)'
;MRPPPCTDYRRQHHECIEVNGRQLALLYTALYTIALGGGGIKSNVSGFGSDQFDINDPKEEKAMIFFFNRFYFCISLGSLFAVTVLVYMQDNIGRGWGYGISAGTMAIAVVILLCGTKFYRFRKPQGSPLTVIWRVFCLAWKNRNLPYPSHPSFLNGFNDAKVPHTERFR
;
A
#
# COMPACT_ATOMS: atom_id res chain seq x y z
N MET A 1 24.60 -12.65 -3.20
CA MET A 1 23.45 -13.58 -3.23
C MET A 1 23.20 -14.08 -4.66
N ARG A 2 24.21 -14.60 -5.34
CA ARG A 2 24.03 -15.16 -6.68
C ARG A 2 24.75 -16.51 -6.67
N PRO A 3 24.08 -17.62 -7.01
CA PRO A 3 24.80 -18.86 -7.27
C PRO A 3 25.79 -18.62 -8.42
N PRO A 4 26.85 -19.42 -8.51
CA PRO A 4 27.82 -19.28 -9.59
C PRO A 4 27.10 -19.32 -10.95
N PRO A 5 27.51 -18.48 -11.91
CA PRO A 5 26.89 -18.47 -13.23
C PRO A 5 26.99 -19.87 -13.85
N CYS A 6 25.89 -20.39 -14.39
CA CYS A 6 25.94 -21.64 -15.13
C CYS A 6 26.78 -21.45 -16.40
N THR A 7 27.73 -22.33 -16.63
CA THR A 7 28.44 -22.42 -17.91
C THR A 7 27.46 -22.85 -19.00
N ASP A 8 27.68 -22.43 -20.25
CA ASP A 8 26.78 -22.76 -21.37
C ASP A 8 26.59 -24.27 -21.55
N TYR A 9 27.63 -25.06 -21.28
CA TYR A 9 27.56 -26.52 -21.25
C TYR A 9 26.52 -27.06 -20.25
N ARG A 10 26.57 -26.62 -18.99
CA ARG A 10 25.58 -27.05 -17.97
C ARG A 10 24.18 -26.53 -18.26
N ARG A 11 24.07 -25.38 -18.91
CA ARG A 11 22.78 -24.78 -19.29
C ARG A 11 22.08 -25.63 -20.36
N GLN A 12 22.81 -26.15 -21.35
CA GLN A 12 22.27 -27.06 -22.37
C GLN A 12 21.81 -28.39 -21.78
N HIS A 13 22.56 -28.94 -20.81
CA HIS A 13 22.22 -30.20 -20.14
C HIS A 13 21.24 -30.07 -18.95
N HIS A 14 20.71 -28.86 -18.68
CA HIS A 14 19.83 -28.58 -17.53
C HIS A 14 20.45 -28.91 -16.16
N GLU A 15 21.79 -28.87 -16.04
CA GLU A 15 22.55 -29.18 -14.83
C GLU A 15 22.98 -27.90 -14.08
N CYS A 16 22.05 -26.97 -13.86
CA CYS A 16 22.33 -25.79 -13.04
C CYS A 16 22.27 -26.13 -11.54
N ILE A 17 23.18 -25.56 -10.75
CA ILE A 17 23.19 -25.75 -9.29
C ILE A 17 22.00 -24.98 -8.70
N GLU A 18 21.15 -25.69 -7.97
CA GLU A 18 20.04 -25.09 -7.23
C GLU A 18 20.54 -24.17 -6.11
N VAL A 19 19.72 -23.18 -5.77
CA VAL A 19 20.07 -22.22 -4.74
C VAL A 19 20.06 -22.88 -3.36
N ASN A 20 21.08 -22.60 -2.54
CA ASN A 20 21.15 -23.14 -1.19
C ASN A 20 19.98 -22.62 -0.32
N GLY A 21 19.41 -23.45 0.56
CA GLY A 21 18.29 -23.10 1.43
C GLY A 21 18.49 -21.81 2.24
N ARG A 22 19.72 -21.53 2.70
CA ARG A 22 20.04 -20.26 3.40
C ARG A 22 19.92 -19.03 2.49
N GLN A 23 20.34 -19.14 1.23
CA GLN A 23 20.25 -18.06 0.26
C GLN A 23 18.80 -17.84 -0.17
N LEU A 24 18.01 -18.91 -0.29
CA LEU A 24 16.59 -18.83 -0.58
C LEU A 24 15.80 -18.19 0.56
N ALA A 25 16.09 -18.56 1.82
CA ALA A 25 15.45 -17.95 2.99
C ALA A 25 15.69 -16.44 3.03
N LEU A 26 16.94 -15.99 2.84
CA LEU A 26 17.27 -14.56 2.78
C LEU A 26 16.53 -13.84 1.65
N LEU A 27 16.39 -14.46 0.48
CA LEU A 27 15.64 -13.90 -0.64
C LEU A 27 14.16 -13.71 -0.27
N TYR A 28 13.52 -14.73 0.32
CA TYR A 28 12.12 -14.62 0.74
C TYR A 28 11.94 -13.56 1.82
N THR A 29 12.81 -13.50 2.82
CA THR A 29 12.74 -12.46 3.85
C THR A 29 12.84 -11.06 3.23
N ALA A 30 13.74 -10.84 2.28
CA ALA A 30 13.85 -9.57 1.58
C ALA A 30 12.59 -9.24 0.78
N LEU A 31 12.05 -10.20 0.03
CA LEU A 31 10.82 -10.01 -0.77
C LEU A 31 9.60 -9.70 0.11
N TYR A 32 9.41 -10.43 1.21
CA TYR A 32 8.32 -10.17 2.14
C TYR A 32 8.47 -8.81 2.83
N THR A 33 9.69 -8.40 3.15
CA THR A 33 9.95 -7.07 3.72
C THR A 33 9.60 -5.96 2.74
N ILE A 34 9.97 -6.12 1.46
CA ILE A 34 9.61 -5.16 0.39
C ILE A 34 8.09 -5.14 0.18
N ALA A 35 7.43 -6.29 0.17
CA ALA A 35 5.98 -6.38 0.01
C ALA A 35 5.24 -5.69 1.17
N LEU A 36 5.67 -5.92 2.41
CA LEU A 36 5.11 -5.29 3.60
C LEU A 36 5.33 -3.76 3.58
N GLY A 37 6.54 -3.31 3.28
CA GLY A 37 6.86 -1.88 3.16
C GLY A 37 6.07 -1.19 2.04
N GLY A 38 6.02 -1.81 0.86
CA GLY A 38 5.29 -1.27 -0.29
C GLY A 38 3.79 -1.17 -0.04
N GLY A 39 3.19 -2.18 0.59
CA GLY A 39 1.78 -2.16 1.00
C GLY A 39 1.49 -1.05 2.01
N GLY A 40 2.32 -0.93 3.06
CA GLY A 40 2.14 0.07 4.11
C GLY A 40 2.32 1.52 3.62
N ILE A 41 3.25 1.76 2.70
CA ILE A 41 3.41 3.10 2.09
C ILE A 41 2.18 3.43 1.24
N LYS A 42 1.74 2.50 0.37
CA LYS A 42 0.65 2.76 -0.58
C LYS A 42 -0.68 3.07 0.11
N SER A 43 -0.99 2.41 1.24
CA SER A 43 -2.23 2.66 1.98
C SER A 43 -2.23 4.00 2.72
N ASN A 44 -1.06 4.46 3.18
CA ASN A 44 -0.97 5.61 4.08
C ASN A 44 -0.54 6.91 3.37
N VAL A 45 0.24 6.84 2.30
CA VAL A 45 0.84 8.02 1.65
C VAL A 45 -0.21 8.98 1.07
N SER A 46 -1.27 8.44 0.45
CA SER A 46 -2.33 9.26 -0.14
C SER A 46 -3.13 9.98 0.94
N GLY A 47 -3.52 9.26 2.00
CA GLY A 47 -4.23 9.84 3.15
C GLY A 47 -3.41 10.91 3.85
N PHE A 48 -2.12 10.63 4.09
CA PHE A 48 -1.21 11.61 4.69
C PHE A 48 -1.04 12.87 3.83
N GLY A 49 -1.03 12.73 2.50
CA GLY A 49 -0.99 13.86 1.57
C GLY A 49 -2.25 14.70 1.60
N SER A 50 -3.43 14.07 1.59
CA SER A 50 -4.70 14.80 1.72
C SER A 50 -4.86 15.48 3.07
N ASP A 51 -4.32 14.88 4.14
CA ASP A 51 -4.40 15.43 5.51
C ASP A 51 -3.70 16.79 5.67
N GLN A 52 -2.81 17.15 4.73
CA GLN A 52 -2.12 18.44 4.72
C GLN A 52 -3.02 19.59 4.26
N PHE A 53 -4.11 19.33 3.56
CA PHE A 53 -5.02 20.35 3.02
C PHE A 53 -6.33 20.39 3.82
N ASP A 54 -6.93 21.56 3.97
CA ASP A 54 -8.26 21.74 4.54
C ASP A 54 -9.33 21.80 3.45
N ILE A 55 -10.27 20.85 3.49
CA ILE A 55 -11.36 20.74 2.50
C ILE A 55 -12.38 21.89 2.71
N ASN A 56 -12.40 22.51 3.88
CA ASN A 56 -13.34 23.60 4.17
C ASN A 56 -12.88 24.94 3.55
N ASP A 57 -11.63 25.06 3.10
CA ASP A 57 -11.14 26.23 2.37
C ASP A 57 -11.12 25.94 0.86
N PRO A 58 -11.92 26.65 0.04
CA PRO A 58 -11.99 26.41 -1.40
C PRO A 58 -10.67 26.69 -2.15
N LYS A 59 -9.73 27.46 -1.55
CA LYS A 59 -8.40 27.65 -2.13
C LYS A 59 -7.50 26.43 -1.89
N GLU A 60 -7.52 25.89 -0.68
CA GLU A 60 -6.74 24.70 -0.33
C GLU A 60 -7.28 23.44 -1.02
N GLU A 61 -8.59 23.33 -1.20
CA GLU A 61 -9.21 22.24 -1.97
C GLU A 61 -8.71 22.21 -3.42
N LYS A 62 -8.66 23.37 -4.09
CA LYS A 62 -8.11 23.47 -5.46
C LYS A 62 -6.62 23.12 -5.50
N ALA A 63 -5.85 23.55 -4.49
CA ALA A 63 -4.44 23.22 -4.38
C ALA A 63 -4.22 21.71 -4.17
N MET A 64 -5.08 21.06 -3.38
CA MET A 64 -5.07 19.60 -3.17
C MET A 64 -5.29 18.85 -4.49
N ILE A 65 -6.30 19.25 -5.28
CA ILE A 65 -6.58 18.62 -6.58
C ILE A 65 -5.38 18.79 -7.53
N PHE A 66 -4.81 20.00 -7.58
CA PHE A 66 -3.62 20.27 -8.38
C PHE A 66 -2.43 19.39 -7.95
N PHE A 67 -2.20 19.26 -6.65
CA PHE A 67 -1.18 18.39 -6.08
C PHE A 67 -1.38 16.93 -6.50
N PHE A 68 -2.57 16.37 -6.33
CA PHE A 68 -2.85 14.98 -6.71
C PHE A 68 -2.74 14.73 -8.21
N ASN A 69 -3.21 15.66 -9.05
CA ASN A 69 -3.03 15.56 -10.50
C ASN A 69 -1.55 15.47 -10.89
N ARG A 70 -0.71 16.34 -10.30
CA ARG A 70 0.74 16.31 -10.53
C ARG A 70 1.39 15.06 -9.96
N PHE A 71 0.96 14.61 -8.79
CA PHE A 71 1.44 13.40 -8.13
C PHE A 71 1.20 12.15 -9.00
N TYR A 72 -0.02 11.98 -9.51
CA TYR A 72 -0.34 10.85 -10.40
C TYR A 72 0.43 10.92 -11.72
N PHE A 73 0.58 12.10 -12.31
CA PHE A 73 1.42 12.28 -13.49
C PHE A 73 2.87 11.84 -13.24
N CYS A 74 3.46 12.25 -12.12
CA CYS A 74 4.81 11.85 -11.74
C CYS A 74 4.92 10.34 -11.47
N ILE A 75 3.90 9.70 -10.88
CA ILE A 75 3.86 8.24 -10.69
C ILE A 75 3.85 7.52 -12.04
N SER A 76 2.99 7.94 -12.96
CA SER A 76 2.91 7.33 -14.29
C SER A 76 4.23 7.46 -15.04
N LEU A 77 4.84 8.65 -15.00
CA LEU A 77 6.15 8.88 -15.61
C LEU A 77 7.25 8.04 -14.93
N GLY A 78 7.28 8.01 -13.59
CA GLY A 78 8.22 7.20 -12.83
C GLY A 78 8.07 5.70 -13.10
N SER A 79 6.83 5.23 -13.30
CA SER A 79 6.57 3.84 -13.71
C SER A 79 7.14 3.52 -15.08
N LEU A 80 7.03 4.45 -16.05
CA LEU A 80 7.65 4.28 -17.37
C LEU A 80 9.18 4.18 -17.26
N PHE A 81 9.82 5.06 -16.47
CA PHE A 81 11.26 4.98 -16.21
C PHE A 81 11.66 3.69 -15.47
N ALA A 82 10.83 3.21 -14.54
CA ALA A 82 11.10 1.98 -13.81
C ALA A 82 11.10 0.76 -14.75
N VAL A 83 10.11 0.63 -15.64
CA VAL A 83 10.04 -0.52 -16.55
C VAL A 83 11.05 -0.45 -17.71
N THR A 84 11.58 0.73 -18.03
CA THR A 84 12.56 0.91 -19.10
C THR A 84 13.99 0.97 -18.56
N VAL A 85 14.33 2.04 -17.84
CA VAL A 85 15.70 2.34 -17.40
C VAL A 85 16.13 1.43 -16.26
N LEU A 86 15.30 1.23 -15.23
CA LEU A 86 15.70 0.37 -14.09
C LEU A 86 15.80 -1.09 -14.52
N VAL A 87 14.89 -1.59 -15.36
CA VAL A 87 14.99 -2.95 -15.92
C VAL A 87 16.26 -3.09 -16.77
N TYR A 88 16.53 -2.13 -17.66
CA TYR A 88 17.76 -2.13 -18.45
C TYR A 88 19.01 -2.21 -17.56
N MET A 89 19.05 -1.43 -16.48
CA MET A 89 20.18 -1.43 -15.54
C MET A 89 20.30 -2.76 -14.77
N GLN A 90 19.17 -3.35 -14.34
CA GLN A 90 19.16 -4.63 -13.65
C GLN A 90 19.68 -5.79 -14.53
N ASP A 91 19.34 -5.77 -15.81
CA ASP A 91 19.67 -6.85 -16.75
C ASP A 91 21.05 -6.69 -17.40
N ASN A 92 21.45 -5.46 -17.78
CA ASN A 92 22.71 -5.23 -18.52
C ASN A 92 23.89 -4.86 -17.61
N ILE A 93 23.69 -3.98 -16.63
CA ILE A 93 24.76 -3.47 -15.75
C ILE A 93 24.88 -4.36 -14.50
N GLY A 94 23.75 -4.89 -14.05
CA GLY A 94 23.69 -5.92 -13.03
C GLY A 94 22.70 -5.59 -11.92
N ARG A 95 22.10 -6.66 -11.39
CA ARG A 95 21.06 -6.61 -10.34
C ARG A 95 21.51 -5.90 -9.07
N GLY A 96 22.80 -5.95 -8.72
CA GLY A 96 23.34 -5.26 -7.54
C GLY A 96 23.18 -3.74 -7.63
N TRP A 97 23.56 -3.15 -8.76
CA TRP A 97 23.35 -1.72 -9.04
C TRP A 97 21.87 -1.39 -9.10
N GLY A 98 21.09 -2.22 -9.82
CA GLY A 98 19.63 -2.16 -9.89
C GLY A 98 18.96 -1.97 -8.54
N TYR A 99 19.18 -2.92 -7.63
CA TYR A 99 18.59 -2.88 -6.30
C TYR A 99 19.23 -1.82 -5.41
N GLY A 100 20.53 -1.55 -5.54
CA GLY A 100 21.23 -0.52 -4.79
C GLY A 100 20.63 0.87 -5.02
N ILE A 101 20.40 1.25 -6.28
CA ILE A 101 19.76 2.53 -6.62
C ILE A 101 18.35 2.60 -6.05
N SER A 102 17.56 1.52 -6.17
CA SER A 102 16.19 1.51 -5.62
C SER A 102 16.18 1.69 -4.09
N ALA A 103 17.10 1.03 -3.38
CA ALA A 103 17.25 1.15 -1.93
C ALA A 103 17.74 2.55 -1.53
N GLY A 104 18.70 3.12 -2.27
CA GLY A 104 19.21 4.46 -2.04
C GLY A 104 18.12 5.52 -2.21
N THR A 105 17.33 5.46 -3.29
CA THR A 105 16.21 6.38 -3.51
C THR A 105 15.17 6.28 -2.40
N MET A 106 14.87 5.07 -1.92
CA MET A 106 13.97 4.87 -0.78
C MET A 106 14.53 5.50 0.51
N ALA A 107 15.82 5.31 0.79
CA ALA A 107 16.46 5.90 1.97
C ALA A 107 16.43 7.44 1.91
N ILE A 108 16.69 8.04 0.74
CA ILE A 108 16.59 9.48 0.52
C ILE A 108 15.14 9.96 0.76
N ALA A 109 14.14 9.24 0.24
CA ALA A 109 12.73 9.58 0.44
C ALA A 109 12.36 9.57 1.94
N VAL A 110 12.84 8.58 2.71
CA VAL A 110 12.65 8.52 4.16
C VAL A 110 13.30 9.70 4.85
N VAL A 111 14.53 10.06 4.50
CA VAL A 111 15.23 11.23 5.07
C VAL A 111 14.45 12.52 4.80
N ILE A 112 13.97 12.72 3.56
CA ILE A 112 13.17 13.90 3.21
C ILE A 112 11.89 13.97 4.05
N LEU A 113 11.19 12.84 4.20
CA LEU A 113 9.97 12.76 5.00
C LEU A 113 10.27 13.08 6.48
N LEU A 114 11.33 12.51 7.04
CA LEU A 114 11.70 12.76 8.43
C LEU A 114 12.09 14.23 8.67
N CYS A 115 12.88 14.82 7.77
CA CYS A 115 13.23 16.25 7.83
C CYS A 115 12.00 17.16 7.75
N GLY A 116 10.98 16.77 6.97
CA GLY A 116 9.72 17.50 6.83
C GLY A 116 8.78 17.40 8.03
N THR A 117 9.04 16.52 9.00
CA THR A 117 8.13 16.18 10.10
C THR A 117 7.60 17.40 10.86
N LYS A 118 8.41 18.45 11.05
CA LYS A 118 8.02 19.67 11.76
C LYS A 118 6.99 20.53 11.01
N PHE A 119 6.88 20.37 9.69
CA PHE A 119 5.98 21.15 8.83
C PHE A 119 4.66 20.43 8.54
N TYR A 120 4.51 19.18 8.96
CA TYR A 120 3.32 18.38 8.66
C TYR A 120 2.19 18.62 9.66
N ARG A 121 0.96 18.67 9.13
CA ARG A 121 -0.28 18.66 9.92
C ARG A 121 -0.63 17.21 10.24
N PHE A 122 -0.72 16.88 11.53
CA PHE A 122 -1.11 15.56 12.00
C PHE A 122 -2.60 15.56 12.38
N ARG A 123 -3.41 14.76 11.68
CA ARG A 123 -4.82 14.52 12.04
C ARG A 123 -4.91 13.51 13.18
N LYS A 124 -5.93 13.66 14.02
CA LYS A 124 -6.22 12.67 15.09
C LYS A 124 -6.64 11.35 14.47
N PRO A 125 -6.21 10.20 15.02
CA PRO A 125 -6.56 8.89 14.48
C PRO A 125 -8.08 8.72 14.49
N GLN A 126 -8.65 8.55 13.30
CA GLN A 126 -10.04 8.11 13.13
C GLN A 126 -10.05 6.59 13.29
N GLY A 127 -11.00 6.04 14.05
CA GLY A 127 -11.08 4.60 14.32
C GLY A 127 -11.12 3.76 13.04
N SER A 128 -10.84 2.45 13.14
CA SER A 128 -10.79 1.56 11.98
C SER A 128 -12.17 0.94 11.66
N PRO A 129 -12.71 1.11 10.44
CA PRO A 129 -13.95 0.45 10.02
C PRO A 129 -13.90 -1.08 10.14
N LEU A 130 -12.71 -1.69 10.02
CA LEU A 130 -12.53 -3.13 10.18
C LEU A 130 -12.92 -3.61 11.58
N THR A 131 -12.70 -2.78 12.61
CA THR A 131 -13.10 -3.12 13.99
C THR A 131 -14.62 -3.16 14.12
N VAL A 132 -15.34 -2.28 13.42
CA VAL A 132 -16.81 -2.28 13.37
C VAL A 132 -17.31 -3.54 12.66
N ILE A 133 -16.74 -3.86 11.49
CA ILE A 133 -17.11 -5.06 10.72
C ILE A 133 -16.84 -6.32 11.54
N TRP A 134 -15.66 -6.42 12.16
CA TRP A 134 -15.30 -7.54 13.01
C TRP A 134 -16.24 -7.68 14.20
N ARG A 135 -16.58 -6.56 14.85
CA ARG A 135 -17.54 -6.54 15.96
C ARG A 135 -18.90 -7.05 15.51
N VAL A 136 -19.42 -6.60 14.37
CA VAL A 136 -20.70 -7.06 13.82
C VAL A 136 -20.63 -8.55 13.49
N PHE A 137 -19.55 -9.02 12.87
CA PHE A 137 -19.37 -10.44 12.55
C PHE A 137 -19.34 -11.32 13.81
N CYS A 138 -18.55 -10.95 14.81
CA CYS A 138 -18.49 -11.67 16.09
C CYS A 138 -19.84 -11.68 16.81
N LEU A 139 -20.55 -10.54 16.83
CA LEU A 139 -21.87 -10.45 17.46
C LEU A 139 -22.91 -11.28 16.71
N ALA A 140 -22.93 -11.24 15.38
CA ALA A 140 -23.82 -12.04 14.56
C ALA A 140 -23.56 -13.54 14.76
N TRP A 141 -22.29 -13.96 14.78
CA TRP A 141 -21.93 -15.35 15.00
C TRP A 141 -22.33 -15.84 16.40
N LYS A 142 -22.07 -15.03 17.43
CA LYS A 142 -22.44 -15.36 18.82
C LYS A 142 -23.96 -15.44 18.99
N ASN A 143 -24.69 -14.58 18.31
CA ASN A 143 -26.15 -14.48 18.43
C ASN A 143 -26.91 -15.33 17.40
N ARG A 144 -26.23 -16.20 16.65
CA ARG A 144 -26.83 -16.96 15.54
C ARG A 144 -27.93 -17.95 15.97
N ASN A 145 -27.94 -18.36 17.23
CA ASN A 145 -28.91 -19.31 17.78
C ASN A 145 -30.06 -18.60 18.53
N LEU A 146 -30.07 -17.27 18.59
CA LEU A 146 -31.15 -16.52 19.22
C LEU A 146 -32.35 -16.45 18.27
N PRO A 147 -33.59 -16.60 18.79
CA PRO A 147 -34.79 -16.40 17.99
C PRO A 147 -34.85 -14.95 17.48
N TYR A 148 -35.49 -14.76 16.34
CA TYR A 148 -35.71 -13.42 15.79
C TYR A 148 -36.51 -12.57 16.78
N PRO A 149 -36.16 -11.28 16.98
CA PRO A 149 -36.93 -10.42 17.85
C PRO A 149 -38.34 -10.22 17.26
N SER A 150 -39.37 -10.29 18.11
CA SER A 150 -40.78 -10.17 17.71
C SER A 150 -41.15 -8.80 17.17
N HIS A 151 -40.37 -7.74 17.48
CA HIS A 151 -40.53 -6.40 16.93
C HIS A 151 -39.21 -5.85 16.37
N PRO A 152 -39.23 -5.22 15.18
CA PRO A 152 -38.04 -4.69 14.51
C PRO A 152 -37.40 -3.51 15.25
N SER A 153 -38.13 -2.86 16.18
CA SER A 153 -37.60 -1.81 17.07
C SER A 153 -36.53 -2.29 18.05
N PHE A 154 -36.38 -3.60 18.26
CA PHE A 154 -35.31 -4.18 19.08
C PHE A 154 -33.99 -4.38 18.33
N LEU A 155 -33.95 -4.12 17.02
CA LEU A 155 -32.71 -4.15 16.25
C LEU A 155 -31.87 -2.90 16.51
N ASN A 156 -30.57 -3.08 16.73
CA ASN A 156 -29.63 -1.99 16.99
C ASN A 156 -29.69 -0.95 15.86
N GLY A 157 -30.08 0.28 16.21
CA GLY A 157 -30.15 1.41 15.28
C GLY A 157 -31.44 1.49 14.45
N PHE A 158 -32.50 0.73 14.74
CA PHE A 158 -33.76 0.80 13.98
C PHE A 158 -34.38 2.20 13.97
N ASN A 159 -34.36 2.92 15.10
CA ASN A 159 -34.91 4.27 15.20
C ASN A 159 -33.98 5.35 14.60
N ASP A 160 -32.68 5.07 14.50
CA ASP A 160 -31.67 6.00 13.96
C ASP A 160 -31.39 5.76 12.46
N ALA A 161 -31.77 4.61 11.92
CA ALA A 161 -31.66 4.24 10.51
C ALA A 161 -32.74 4.94 9.66
N LYS A 162 -32.79 6.27 9.71
CA LYS A 162 -33.45 7.05 8.64
C LYS A 162 -32.55 6.99 7.43
N VAL A 163 -32.70 5.97 6.59
CA VAL A 163 -32.14 6.01 5.24
C VAL A 163 -32.92 7.08 4.49
N PRO A 164 -32.34 8.26 4.17
CA PRO A 164 -33.05 9.24 3.37
C PRO A 164 -33.36 8.62 2.01
N HIS A 165 -34.59 8.77 1.54
CA HIS A 165 -34.98 8.34 0.19
C HIS A 165 -34.16 9.14 -0.83
N THR A 166 -33.15 8.52 -1.44
CA THR A 166 -32.35 9.16 -2.49
C THR A 166 -32.78 8.65 -3.85
N GLU A 167 -33.38 9.52 -4.66
CA GLU A 167 -33.73 9.31 -6.08
C GLU A 167 -32.50 9.21 -7.01
N ARG A 168 -31.31 8.87 -6.49
CA ARG A 168 -30.03 8.84 -7.25
C ARG A 168 -29.83 7.57 -8.07
N PHE A 169 -30.78 6.64 -8.04
CA PHE A 169 -30.73 5.41 -8.83
C PHE A 169 -32.00 5.28 -9.68
N ARG A 170 -32.16 6.19 -10.64
CA ARG A 170 -33.07 6.01 -11.77
C ARG A 170 -32.29 5.73 -13.03
#